data_AF-A0A0C3D9T6-F1
#
_entry.id   AF-A0A0C3D9T6-F1
#
_cell.length_a   1.000
_cell.length_b   1.000
_cell.length_c   1.000
_cell.angle_alpha   90.00
_cell.angle_beta   90.00
_cell.angle_gamma   90.00
#
_symmetry.space_group_name_H-M   'P 1'
#
loop_
_entity.id
_entity.type
_entity.pdbx_description
1 polymer ?
#
loop_
_entity_poly.entity_id
_entity_poly.type
_entity_poly.pdbx_seq_one_letter_code
_entity_poly.pdbx_strand_id
1 'polypeptide(L)'
;GFTHLDTAQEYRNEETVGSAIAASGKPWSELFVTTKLGELQGEATPKGTLEVSLSKLGLTHVDLYLVHHPHVHIGRLKEVWKGMEEAKNAGLTKSIGIE
;
A
#
# COMPACT_ATOMS: atom_id res chain seq x y z
N GLY A 1 13.67 4.61 18.16
CA GLY A 1 12.37 3.93 18.00
C GLY A 1 12.28 3.34 16.61
N PHE A 2 11.30 2.48 16.34
CA PHE A 2 11.05 1.95 14.99
C PHE A 2 10.56 3.06 14.06
N THR A 3 11.03 3.03 12.83
CA THR A 3 10.69 3.99 11.77
C THR A 3 10.18 3.32 10.49
N HIS A 4 10.30 2.00 10.40
CA HIS A 4 9.70 1.19 9.35
C HIS A 4 8.41 0.56 9.90
N LEU A 5 7.29 0.89 9.27
CA LEU A 5 5.97 0.36 9.58
C LEU A 5 5.48 -0.45 8.39
N ASP A 6 5.14 -1.71 8.64
CA ASP A 6 4.64 -2.63 7.64
C ASP A 6 3.22 -3.07 8.01
N THR A 7 2.28 -2.86 7.09
CA THR A 7 0.87 -3.27 7.20
C THR A 7 0.41 -3.88 5.88
N ALA A 8 -0.87 -4.23 5.75
CA ALA A 8 -1.50 -4.69 4.52
C ALA A 8 -3.00 -4.41 4.58
N GLN A 9 -3.63 -4.29 3.41
CA GLN A 9 -5.09 -4.18 3.29
C GLN A 9 -5.80 -5.30 4.06
N GLU A 10 -5.29 -6.53 3.95
CA GLU A 10 -5.87 -7.73 4.54
C GLU A 10 -5.72 -7.81 6.07
N TYR A 11 -4.77 -7.07 6.65
CA TYR A 11 -4.61 -7.02 8.12
C TYR A 11 -5.72 -6.19 8.78
N ARG A 12 -6.42 -5.36 8.00
CA ARG A 12 -7.55 -4.52 8.45
C ARG A 12 -7.21 -3.60 9.63
N ASN A 13 -5.95 -3.16 9.72
CA ASN A 13 -5.46 -2.29 10.79
C ASN A 13 -4.82 -0.99 10.29
N GLU A 14 -4.96 -0.67 9.00
CA GLU A 14 -4.40 0.55 8.38
C GLU A 14 -4.87 1.84 9.08
N GLU A 15 -6.11 1.92 9.56
CA GLU A 15 -6.61 3.07 10.32
C GLU A 15 -5.89 3.24 11.68
N THR A 16 -5.60 2.12 12.35
CA THR A 16 -4.86 2.12 13.60
C THR A 16 -3.40 2.52 13.37
N VAL A 17 -2.78 2.01 12.29
CA VAL A 17 -1.42 2.39 11.88
C VAL A 17 -1.35 3.88 11.54
N GLY A 18 -2.31 4.40 10.77
CA GLY A 18 -2.41 5.82 10.44
C GLY A 18 -2.54 6.71 11.68
N SER A 19 -3.39 6.31 12.62
CA SER A 19 -3.55 7.01 13.90
C SER A 19 -2.26 7.03 14.72
N ALA A 20 -1.51 5.93 14.73
CA ALA A 20 -0.21 5.84 15.41
C ALA A 20 0.86 6.70 14.74
N ILE A 21 0.89 6.76 13.41
CA ILE A 21 1.78 7.66 12.66
C ILE A 21 1.49 9.12 13.04
N ALA A 22 0.23 9.54 12.99
CA ALA A 22 -0.18 10.90 13.35
C ALA A 22 0.16 11.27 14.80
N ALA A 23 -0.07 10.34 15.74
CA ALA A 23 0.23 10.54 17.15
C ALA A 23 1.73 10.55 17.48
N SER A 24 2.58 9.95 16.62
CA SER A 24 4.02 9.83 16.87
C SER A 24 4.75 11.18 16.84
N GLY A 25 4.20 12.19 16.17
CA GLY A 25 4.85 13.48 15.94
C GLY A 25 6.13 13.41 15.09
N LYS A 26 6.44 12.25 14.50
CA LYS A 26 7.62 12.09 13.65
C LYS A 26 7.42 12.76 12.30
N PRO A 27 8.44 13.45 11.77
CA PRO A 27 8.36 13.96 10.41
C PRO A 27 8.31 12.79 9.43
N TRP A 28 7.55 12.96 8.34
CA TRP A 28 7.41 11.93 7.30
C TRP A 28 8.76 11.47 6.72
N SER A 29 9.74 12.36 6.62
CA SER A 29 11.09 12.03 6.13
C SER A 29 11.85 11.02 6.98
N GLU A 30 11.40 10.76 8.22
CA GLU A 30 11.96 9.74 9.10
C GLU A 30 11.22 8.41 9.02
N LEU A 31 10.06 8.35 8.35
CA LEU A 31 9.23 7.15 8.31
C LEU A 31 9.41 6.41 6.97
N PHE A 32 9.28 5.09 7.04
CA PHE A 32 9.12 4.23 5.89
C PHE A 32 7.86 3.40 6.08
N VAL A 33 6.84 3.62 5.25
CA VAL A 33 5.54 2.95 5.37
C VAL A 33 5.34 2.00 4.20
N THR A 34 5.02 0.75 4.53
CA THR A 34 4.67 -0.30 3.58
C THR A 34 3.22 -0.72 3.77
N THR A 35 2.44 -0.78 2.69
CA THR A 35 1.16 -1.53 2.66
C THR A 35 1.15 -2.50 1.47
N LYS A 36 0.16 -3.40 1.43
CA LYS A 36 0.12 -4.50 0.47
C LYS A 36 -1.26 -4.69 -0.12
N LEU A 37 -1.27 -4.95 -1.42
CA LEU A 37 -2.43 -5.33 -2.21
C LEU A 37 -2.82 -6.77 -1.90
N GLY A 38 -4.05 -6.97 -1.43
CA GLY A 38 -4.66 -8.29 -1.29
C GLY A 38 -5.23 -8.83 -2.61
N GLU A 39 -6.16 -9.78 -2.49
CA GLU A 39 -6.93 -10.26 -3.64
C GLU A 39 -7.81 -9.13 -4.23
N LEU A 40 -7.79 -8.99 -5.56
CA LEU A 40 -8.63 -8.03 -6.27
C LEU A 40 -10.01 -8.63 -6.51
N GLN A 41 -11.06 -7.93 -6.07
CA GLN A 41 -12.45 -8.34 -6.25
C GLN A 41 -13.17 -7.44 -7.25
N GLY A 42 -13.99 -8.05 -8.11
CA GLY A 42 -14.80 -7.33 -9.09
C GLY A 42 -13.94 -6.43 -10.00
N GLU A 43 -14.32 -5.16 -10.07
CA GLU A 43 -13.66 -4.13 -10.89
C GLU A 43 -12.52 -3.39 -10.17
N ALA A 44 -12.11 -3.87 -8.98
CA ALA A 44 -11.02 -3.24 -8.24
C ALA A 44 -9.70 -3.28 -9.04
N THR A 45 -8.93 -2.20 -8.91
CA THR A 45 -7.60 -2.07 -9.51
C THR A 45 -6.54 -1.88 -8.42
N PRO A 46 -5.28 -2.30 -8.64
CA PRO A 46 -4.19 -2.08 -7.68
C PRO A 46 -4.07 -0.62 -7.22
N LYS A 47 -4.20 0.33 -8.16
CA LYS A 47 -4.17 1.76 -7.88
C LYS A 47 -5.36 2.19 -7.01
N GLY A 48 -6.59 1.84 -7.39
CA GLY A 48 -7.79 2.21 -6.62
C GLY A 48 -7.78 1.58 -5.23
N THR A 49 -7.28 0.35 -5.11
CA THR A 49 -7.07 -0.30 -3.81
C THR A 49 -6.05 0.46 -2.95
N LEU A 50 -4.96 0.94 -3.53
CA LEU A 50 -4.00 1.76 -2.80
C LEU A 50 -4.59 3.11 -2.36
N GLU A 51 -5.41 3.75 -3.20
CA GLU A 51 -6.11 5.00 -2.83
C GLU A 51 -7.00 4.80 -1.59
N VAL A 52 -7.67 3.65 -1.49
CA VAL A 52 -8.43 3.27 -0.29
C VAL A 52 -7.52 3.06 0.92
N SER A 53 -6.41 2.33 0.77
CA SER A 53 -5.42 2.13 1.83
C SER A 53 -4.82 3.46 2.32
N LEU A 54 -4.49 4.37 1.41
CA LEU A 54 -3.99 5.71 1.72
C LEU A 54 -5.01 6.53 2.51
N SER A 55 -6.29 6.48 2.12
CA SER A 55 -7.36 7.12 2.88
C SER A 55 -7.47 6.58 4.31
N LYS A 56 -7.31 5.26 4.52
CA LYS A 56 -7.32 4.66 5.86
C LYS A 56 -6.10 5.04 6.69
N LEU A 57 -4.93 5.05 6.06
CA LEU A 57 -3.67 5.46 6.70
C LEU A 57 -3.63 6.97 7.00
N GLY A 58 -4.50 7.77 6.37
CA GLY A 58 -4.44 9.23 6.45
C GLY A 58 -3.21 9.80 5.74
N LEU A 59 -2.74 9.15 4.67
CA LEU A 59 -1.52 9.49 3.94
C LEU A 59 -1.84 9.82 2.48
N THR A 60 -0.96 10.58 1.83
CA THR A 60 -1.04 10.86 0.39
C THR A 60 -0.20 9.91 -0.45
N HIS A 61 0.79 9.26 0.15
CA HIS A 61 1.59 8.21 -0.46
C HIS A 61 2.20 7.28 0.60
N VAL A 62 2.68 6.11 0.17
CA VAL A 62 3.51 5.19 0.96
C VAL A 62 4.90 5.05 0.33
N ASP A 63 5.87 4.52 1.08
CA ASP A 63 7.20 4.29 0.54
C ASP A 63 7.26 3.03 -0.32
N LEU A 64 6.50 2.00 0.06
CA LEU A 64 6.47 0.72 -0.63
C LEU A 64 5.04 0.17 -0.70
N TYR A 65 4.66 -0.29 -1.90
CA TYR A 65 3.42 -1.02 -2.14
C TYR A 65 3.71 -2.39 -2.76
N LEU A 66 3.26 -3.46 -2.10
CA LEU A 66 3.56 -4.83 -2.51
C LEU A 66 2.33 -5.57 -3.02
N VAL A 67 2.50 -6.47 -3.98
CA VAL A 67 1.54 -7.57 -4.20
C VAL A 67 1.75 -8.60 -3.09
N HIS A 68 0.79 -8.72 -2.17
CA HIS A 68 0.91 -9.56 -0.97
C HIS A 68 0.98 -11.05 -1.30
N HIS A 69 0.17 -11.46 -2.28
CA HIS A 69 -0.04 -12.86 -2.64
C HIS A 69 -0.10 -13.01 -4.17
N PRO A 70 1.03 -13.14 -4.90
CA PRO A 70 1.00 -13.25 -6.35
C PRO A 70 0.21 -14.47 -6.87
N HIS A 71 0.08 -15.52 -6.04
CA HIS A 71 -0.64 -16.74 -6.40
C HIS A 71 -2.16 -16.56 -6.57
N VAL A 72 -2.78 -15.58 -5.92
CA VAL A 72 -4.22 -15.30 -6.11
C VAL A 72 -4.50 -14.54 -7.41
N HIS A 73 -3.44 -14.09 -8.10
CA HIS A 73 -3.51 -13.30 -9.34
C HIS A 73 -2.98 -14.07 -10.56
N ILE A 74 -2.85 -15.40 -10.48
CA ILE A 74 -2.34 -16.23 -11.59
C ILE A 74 -3.17 -16.00 -12.86
N GLY A 75 -2.49 -15.86 -14.00
CA GLY A 75 -3.11 -15.51 -15.29
C GLY A 75 -3.39 -14.00 -15.47
N ARG A 76 -3.37 -13.22 -14.38
CA ARG A 76 -3.60 -11.76 -14.39
C ARG A 76 -2.45 -10.94 -13.84
N LEU A 77 -1.36 -11.56 -13.39
CA LEU A 77 -0.20 -10.87 -12.78
C LEU A 77 0.35 -9.71 -13.62
N LYS A 78 0.35 -9.81 -14.96
CA LYS A 78 0.78 -8.71 -15.83
C LYS A 78 -0.13 -7.49 -15.73
N GLU A 79 -1.44 -7.70 -15.63
CA GLU A 79 -2.44 -6.62 -15.46
C GLU A 79 -2.33 -6.00 -14.06
N VAL A 80 -2.16 -6.85 -13.04
CA VAL A 80 -1.93 -6.40 -11.66
C VAL A 80 -0.67 -5.55 -11.59
N TRP A 81 0.44 -6.02 -12.16
CA TRP A 81 1.69 -5.27 -12.17
C TRP A 81 1.56 -3.93 -12.89
N LYS A 82 0.85 -3.89 -14.03
CA LYS A 82 0.53 -2.62 -14.72
C LYS A 82 -0.22 -1.65 -13.79
N GLY A 83 -1.19 -2.12 -13.01
CA GLY A 83 -1.88 -1.29 -12.02
C GLY A 83 -0.96 -0.80 -10.89
N MET A 84 0.04 -1.61 -10.48
CA MET A 84 1.07 -1.17 -9.53
C MET A 84 1.93 -0.06 -10.12
N GLU A 85 2.33 -0.18 -11.40
CA GLU A 85 3.07 0.86 -12.13
C GLU A 85 2.24 2.14 -12.27
N GLU A 86 0.94 2.05 -12.55
CA GLU A 86 0.03 3.19 -12.58
C GLU A 86 -0.04 3.90 -11.21
N ALA A 87 -0.09 3.15 -10.11
CA ALA A 87 -0.06 3.71 -8.76
C ALA A 87 1.25 4.45 -8.47
N LYS A 88 2.40 3.87 -8.87
CA LYS A 88 3.72 4.50 -8.74
C LYS A 88 3.83 5.76 -9.59
N ASN A 89 3.41 5.71 -10.86
CA ASN A 89 3.45 6.84 -11.78
C ASN A 89 2.53 8.00 -11.33
N ALA A 90 1.44 7.68 -10.62
CA ALA A 90 0.58 8.67 -9.99
C ALA A 90 1.16 9.27 -8.69
N GLY A 91 2.34 8.81 -8.23
CA GLY A 91 2.99 9.30 -7.01
C GLY A 91 2.39 8.75 -5.71
N LEU A 92 1.49 7.77 -5.77
CA LEU A 92 0.85 7.16 -4.61
C LEU A 92 1.78 6.24 -3.83
N THR A 93 2.86 5.78 -4.47
CA THR A 93 3.93 5.04 -3.83
C THR A 93 5.28 5.33 -4.47
N LYS A 94 6.36 5.34 -3.69
CA LYS A 94 7.72 5.54 -4.21
C LYS A 94 8.26 4.28 -4.89
N SER A 95 7.92 3.11 -4.36
CA SER A 95 8.42 1.81 -4.81
C SER A 95 7.31 0.77 -4.88
N ILE A 96 7.43 -0.16 -5.82
CA ILE A 96 6.51 -1.29 -5.96
C ILE A 96 7.29 -2.60 -5.92
N GLY A 97 6.68 -3.65 -5.41
CA GLY A 97 7.29 -4.96 -5.29
C GLY A 97 6.28 -6.10 -5.15
N ILE A 98 6.80 -7.28 -4.85
CA ILE A 98 6.04 -8.51 -4.64
C ILE A 98 6.59 -9.16 -3.37
N GLU A 99 5.70 -9.79 -2.60
CA GLU A 99 6.04 -10.67 -1.47
C GLU A 99 5.75 -12.13 -1.81
#